data_AF-A0A959NX24-F1
#
_entry.id   AF-A0A959NX24-F1
#
_cell.length_a   1.000
_cell.length_b   1.000
_cell.length_c   1.000
_cell.angle_alpha   90.00
_cell.angle_beta   90.00
_cell.angle_gamma   90.00
#
_symmetry.space_group_name_H-M   'P 1'
#
loop_
_entity.id
_entity.type
_entity.pdbx_description
1 polymer ?
#
loop_
_entity_poly.entity_id
_entity_poly.type
_entity_poly.pdbx_seq_one_letter_code
_entity_poly.pdbx_strand_id
1 'polypeptide(L)'
;MLGNIVLTIGFLAGLFTFYMYYLTHKGYTNTLVKARIGYHVAATMTIIASLILVHAVLTHQYQYNYVFSYSGSGLSTGLLLSTFWGGQEGSFLLWTLFTAIIGIVLLEYTSKRGDLEPRVMMVFTL
;
A
#
# COMPACT_ATOMS: atom_id res chain seq x y z
N MET A 1 -9.15 -2.29 -14.39
CA MET A 1 -9.56 -0.89 -14.12
C MET A 1 -9.67 -0.60 -12.63
N LEU A 2 -10.43 -1.38 -11.86
CA LEU A 2 -10.61 -1.17 -10.41
C LEU A 2 -9.28 -1.14 -9.63
N GLY A 3 -8.38 -2.11 -9.85
CA GLY A 3 -7.07 -2.14 -9.19
C GLY A 3 -6.24 -0.87 -9.41
N ASN A 4 -6.21 -0.35 -10.64
CA ASN A 4 -5.48 0.88 -10.96
C ASN A 4 -6.08 2.11 -10.26
N ILE A 5 -7.41 2.20 -10.18
CA ILE A 5 -8.09 3.29 -9.46
C ILE A 5 -7.71 3.26 -7.97
N VAL A 6 -7.79 2.09 -7.35
CA VAL A 6 -7.43 1.90 -5.94
C VAL A 6 -5.98 2.28 -5.68
N LEU A 7 -5.04 1.83 -6.53
CA LEU A 7 -3.63 2.20 -6.42
C LEU A 7 -3.38 3.69 -6.62
N THR A 8 -4.11 4.32 -7.55
CA THR A 8 -3.99 5.76 -7.79
C THR A 8 -4.46 6.56 -6.57
N ILE A 9 -5.58 6.17 -5.96
CA ILE A 9 -6.07 6.78 -4.71
C ILE A 9 -5.05 6.56 -3.59
N GLY A 10 -4.50 5.35 -3.46
CA GLY A 10 -3.47 5.03 -2.47
C GLY A 10 -2.22 5.91 -2.62
N PHE A 11 -1.75 6.07 -3.85
CA PHE A 11 -0.60 6.93 -4.16
C PHE A 11 -0.86 8.40 -3.85
N LEU A 12 -2.02 8.94 -4.26
CA LEU A 12 -2.42 10.31 -3.95
C LEU A 12 -2.56 10.54 -2.43
N ALA A 13 -3.10 9.56 -1.71
CA ALA A 13 -3.17 9.59 -0.25
C ALA A 13 -1.78 9.58 0.40
N GLY A 14 -0.82 8.82 -0.14
CA GLY A 14 0.58 8.82 0.30
C GLY A 14 1.25 10.19 0.14
N LEU A 15 1.10 10.83 -1.02
CA LEU A 15 1.60 12.20 -1.26
C LEU A 15 0.94 13.21 -0.32
N PHE A 16 -0.38 13.08 -0.11
CA PHE A 16 -1.11 13.91 0.84
C PHE A 16 -0.57 13.74 2.26
N THR A 17 -0.29 12.51 2.70
CA THR A 17 0.30 12.23 4.01
C THR A 17 1.69 12.81 4.15
N PHE A 18 2.56 12.61 3.17
CA PHE A 18 3.91 13.20 3.15
C PHE A 18 3.82 14.72 3.37
N TYR A 19 2.97 15.39 2.59
CA TYR A 19 2.79 16.83 2.68
C TYR A 19 2.21 17.28 4.02
N MET A 20 1.21 16.56 4.56
CA MET A 20 0.63 16.89 5.85
C MET A 20 1.64 16.72 7.01
N TYR A 21 2.45 15.66 7.00
CA TYR A 21 3.53 15.52 7.99
C TYR A 21 4.60 16.60 7.84
N TYR A 22 4.92 17.02 6.61
CA TYR A 22 5.80 18.17 6.37
C TYR A 22 5.26 19.45 6.99
N LEU A 23 3.97 19.73 6.84
CA LEU A 23 3.33 20.88 7.49
C LEU A 23 3.29 20.73 9.01
N THR A 24 3.06 19.52 9.54
CA THR A 24 3.16 19.28 10.99
C THR A 24 4.55 19.61 11.50
N HIS A 25 5.60 19.19 10.78
CA HIS A 25 6.98 19.50 11.14
C HIS A 25 7.28 21.01 11.11
N LYS A 26 6.64 21.77 10.22
CA LYS A 26 6.70 23.24 10.17
C LYS A 26 5.91 23.95 11.28
N GLY A 27 5.18 23.23 12.13
CA GLY A 27 4.43 23.81 13.25
C GLY A 27 2.97 24.19 12.93
N TYR A 28 2.42 23.77 11.78
CA TYR A 28 1.01 24.01 11.47
C TYR A 28 0.10 23.13 12.35
N THR A 29 -0.87 23.76 13.00
CA THR A 29 -1.89 23.06 13.80
C THR A 29 -2.92 22.38 12.89
N ASN A 30 -3.55 21.30 13.37
CA ASN A 30 -4.58 20.52 12.63
C ASN A 30 -4.09 19.79 11.35
N THR A 31 -2.80 19.47 11.26
CA THR A 31 -2.21 18.72 10.13
C THR A 31 -1.92 17.25 10.47
N LEU A 32 -1.56 16.97 11.73
CA LEU A 32 -1.17 15.63 12.20
C LEU A 32 -2.28 14.59 12.00
N VAL A 33 -3.51 14.90 12.43
CA VAL A 33 -4.66 13.98 12.27
C VAL A 33 -4.93 13.71 10.79
N LYS A 34 -4.81 14.72 9.92
CA LYS A 34 -4.97 14.56 8.47
C LYS A 34 -3.88 13.68 7.88
N ALA A 35 -2.64 13.83 8.33
CA ALA A 35 -1.53 12.97 7.91
C ALA A 35 -1.79 11.50 8.25
N ARG A 36 -2.22 11.22 9.49
CA ARG A 36 -2.61 9.88 9.93
C ARG A 36 -3.75 9.29 9.10
N ILE A 37 -4.81 10.06 8.86
CA ILE A 37 -5.94 9.62 8.03
C ILE A 37 -5.46 9.28 6.62
N GLY A 38 -4.67 10.15 6.00
CA GLY A 38 -4.11 9.88 4.68
C GLY A 38 -3.27 8.60 4.66
N TYR A 39 -2.51 8.34 5.74
CA TYR A 39 -1.66 7.15 5.82
C TYR A 39 -2.51 5.88 5.88
N HIS A 40 -3.55 5.89 6.71
CA HIS A 40 -4.50 4.78 6.78
C HIS A 40 -5.25 4.55 5.47
N VAL A 41 -5.61 5.62 4.75
CA VAL A 41 -6.20 5.51 3.41
C VAL A 41 -5.20 4.87 2.44
N ALA A 42 -3.96 5.35 2.38
CA ALA A 42 -2.91 4.79 1.51
C ALA A 42 -2.66 3.30 1.78
N ALA A 43 -2.53 2.93 3.06
CA ALA A 43 -2.32 1.55 3.48
C ALA A 43 -3.53 0.66 3.15
N THR A 44 -4.75 1.14 3.43
CA THR A 44 -5.99 0.40 3.13
C THR A 44 -6.15 0.17 1.63
N MET A 45 -5.90 1.19 0.80
CA MET A 45 -5.95 1.05 -0.66
C MET A 45 -4.91 0.03 -1.16
N THR A 46 -3.70 0.04 -0.61
CA THR A 46 -2.65 -0.94 -0.97
C THR A 46 -3.07 -2.37 -0.62
N ILE A 47 -3.68 -2.58 0.55
CA ILE A 47 -4.21 -3.87 0.98
C ILE A 47 -5.34 -4.32 0.04
N ILE A 48 -6.29 -3.42 -0.27
CA ILE A 48 -7.39 -3.73 -1.19
C ILE A 48 -6.86 -4.10 -2.59
N ALA A 49 -5.89 -3.35 -3.12
CA ALA A 49 -5.28 -3.66 -4.42
C ALA A 49 -4.61 -5.04 -4.41
N SER A 50 -3.91 -5.38 -3.32
CA SER A 50 -3.29 -6.70 -3.14
C SER A 50 -4.32 -7.82 -3.13
N LEU A 51 -5.42 -7.64 -2.38
CA LEU A 51 -6.53 -8.59 -2.33
C LEU A 51 -7.22 -8.76 -3.68
N ILE A 52 -7.40 -7.68 -4.45
CA ILE A 52 -7.95 -7.73 -5.81
C ILE A 52 -7.06 -8.59 -6.72
N LEU A 53 -5.74 -8.39 -6.67
CA LEU A 53 -4.81 -9.16 -7.50
C LEU A 53 -4.80 -10.64 -7.11
N VAL A 54 -4.70 -10.94 -5.81
CA VAL A 54 -4.76 -12.33 -5.31
C VAL A 54 -6.07 -13.00 -5.72
N HIS A 55 -7.21 -12.30 -5.59
CA HIS A 55 -8.50 -12.82 -6.02
C HIS A 55 -8.54 -13.10 -7.52
N ALA A 56 -8.03 -12.18 -8.35
CA ALA A 56 -7.97 -12.36 -9.80
C ALA A 56 -7.10 -13.56 -10.21
N VAL A 57 -5.98 -13.78 -9.52
CA VAL A 57 -5.10 -14.94 -9.71
C VAL A 57 -5.80 -16.25 -9.30
N LEU A 58 -6.42 -16.30 -8.12
CA LEU A 58 -7.09 -17.50 -7.61
C LEU A 58 -8.35 -17.88 -8.39
N THR A 59 -9.01 -16.90 -9.02
CA THR A 59 -10.19 -17.12 -9.87
C THR A 59 -9.84 -17.25 -11.35
N HIS A 60 -8.55 -17.35 -11.69
CA HIS A 60 -8.08 -17.56 -13.06
C HIS A 60 -8.61 -16.52 -14.06
N GLN A 61 -8.66 -15.25 -13.67
CA GLN A 61 -9.17 -14.17 -14.51
C GLN A 61 -8.15 -13.76 -15.58
N TYR A 62 -8.00 -14.59 -16.61
CA TYR A 62 -7.07 -14.40 -17.74
C TYR A 62 -7.35 -13.18 -18.62
N GLN A 63 -8.46 -12.49 -18.39
CA GLN A 63 -8.73 -11.16 -18.98
C GLN A 63 -7.73 -10.09 -18.52
N TYR A 64 -7.07 -10.29 -17.38
CA TYR A 64 -5.98 -9.41 -16.93
C TYR A 64 -4.65 -9.91 -17.46
N ASN A 65 -3.89 -9.03 -18.12
CA ASN A 65 -2.59 -9.36 -18.70
C ASN A 65 -1.64 -9.96 -17.67
N TYR A 66 -1.59 -9.41 -16.45
CA TYR A 66 -0.77 -9.96 -15.37
C TYR A 66 -1.11 -11.42 -15.07
N VAL A 67 -2.41 -11.75 -14.89
CA VAL A 67 -2.85 -13.11 -14.58
C VAL A 67 -2.55 -14.06 -15.74
N PHE A 68 -2.79 -13.62 -16.98
CA PHE A 68 -2.49 -14.41 -18.18
C PHE A 68 -0.99 -14.69 -18.33
N SER A 69 -0.13 -13.73 -18.01
CA SER A 69 1.31 -13.83 -18.22
C SER A 69 2.03 -14.65 -17.14
N TYR A 70 1.51 -14.68 -15.92
CA TYR A 70 2.21 -15.27 -14.77
C TYR A 70 1.49 -16.45 -14.11
N SER A 71 0.23 -16.74 -14.45
CA SER A 71 -0.53 -17.83 -13.82
C SER A 71 -0.98 -18.90 -14.83
N GLY A 72 -1.32 -20.09 -14.34
CA GLY A 72 -1.86 -21.19 -15.14
C GLY A 72 -2.77 -22.11 -14.33
N SER A 73 -3.79 -22.66 -14.98
CA SER A 73 -4.80 -23.53 -14.34
C SER A 73 -4.27 -24.88 -13.86
N GLY A 74 -3.10 -25.30 -14.36
CA GLY A 74 -2.41 -26.52 -13.91
C GLY A 74 -1.54 -26.34 -12.66
N LEU A 75 -1.41 -25.12 -12.13
CA LEU A 75 -0.59 -24.86 -10.94
C LEU A 75 -1.32 -25.31 -9.67
N SER A 76 -0.58 -25.88 -8.72
CA SER A 76 -1.09 -26.09 -7.37
C SER A 76 -1.39 -24.74 -6.72
N THR A 77 -2.35 -24.68 -5.79
CA THR A 77 -2.79 -23.42 -5.16
C THR A 77 -1.63 -22.61 -4.55
N GLY A 78 -0.64 -23.29 -3.97
CA GLY A 78 0.55 -22.62 -3.40
C GLY A 78 1.43 -21.96 -4.48
N LEU A 79 1.66 -22.65 -5.61
CA LEU A 79 2.38 -22.09 -6.75
C LEU A 79 1.56 -21.02 -7.47
N LEU A 80 0.24 -21.12 -7.44
CA LEU A 80 -0.65 -20.10 -7.98
C LEU A 80 -0.55 -18.82 -7.14
N LEU A 81 -0.55 -18.94 -5.81
CA LEU A 81 -0.36 -17.79 -4.91
C LEU A 81 1.01 -17.11 -5.08
N SER A 82 2.08 -17.87 -5.34
CA SER A 82 3.40 -17.27 -5.57
C SER A 82 3.47 -16.40 -6.81
N THR A 83 2.54 -16.57 -7.76
CA THR A 83 2.42 -15.67 -8.93
C THR A 83 2.02 -14.24 -8.55
N PHE A 84 1.52 -14.00 -7.32
CA PHE A 84 1.25 -12.66 -6.80
C PHE A 84 2.44 -11.72 -6.94
N TRP A 85 3.67 -12.23 -6.81
CA TRP A 85 4.90 -11.47 -7.00
C TRP A 85 5.76 -11.98 -8.16
N GLY A 86 5.17 -12.76 -9.09
CA GLY A 86 5.88 -13.34 -10.22
C GLY A 86 6.35 -12.33 -11.27
N GLY A 87 5.64 -11.20 -11.39
CA GLY A 87 5.99 -10.11 -12.31
C GLY A 87 6.47 -8.84 -11.61
N GLN A 88 6.96 -7.88 -12.39
CA GLN A 88 7.41 -6.58 -11.89
C GLN A 88 6.29 -5.84 -11.13
N GLU A 89 5.10 -5.76 -11.72
CA GLU A 89 3.95 -5.06 -11.11
C GLU A 89 3.54 -5.70 -9.78
N GLY A 90 3.51 -7.04 -9.72
CA GLY A 90 3.18 -7.78 -8.51
C GLY A 90 4.26 -7.66 -7.43
N SER A 91 5.54 -7.65 -7.83
CA SER A 91 6.66 -7.40 -6.92
C SER A 91 6.57 -6.01 -6.30
N PHE A 92 6.29 -4.97 -7.09
CA PHE A 92 6.07 -3.62 -6.54
C PHE A 92 4.90 -3.57 -5.57
N LEU A 93 3.80 -4.25 -5.90
CA LEU A 93 2.64 -4.31 -5.02
C LEU A 93 2.95 -5.05 -3.70
N LEU A 94 3.71 -6.16 -3.76
CA LEU A 94 4.16 -6.90 -2.58
C LEU A 94 5.01 -6.02 -1.65
N TRP A 95 6.02 -5.34 -2.20
CA TRP A 95 6.89 -4.48 -1.38
C TRP A 95 6.12 -3.30 -0.80
N THR A 96 5.23 -2.67 -1.58
CA THR A 96 4.36 -1.60 -1.09
C THR A 96 3.42 -2.10 0.02
N LEU A 97 2.89 -3.33 -0.11
CA LEU A 97 2.06 -3.97 0.93
C LEU A 97 2.84 -4.16 2.23
N PHE A 98 4.07 -4.68 2.17
CA PHE A 98 4.90 -4.83 3.35
C PHE A 98 5.24 -3.49 3.99
N THR A 99 5.62 -2.48 3.20
CA THR A 99 5.86 -1.13 3.71
C THR A 99 4.61 -0.55 4.37
N ALA A 100 3.42 -0.72 3.77
CA ALA A 100 2.16 -0.27 4.36
C ALA A 100 1.86 -0.94 5.72
N ILE A 101 2.07 -2.25 5.84
CA ILE A 101 1.87 -2.99 7.10
C ILE A 101 2.88 -2.53 8.15
N ILE A 102 4.16 -2.45 7.79
CA ILE A 102 5.23 -2.01 8.69
C ILE A 102 4.94 -0.59 9.16
N GLY A 103 4.51 0.31 8.29
CA GLY A 103 4.26 1.69 8.71
C GLY A 103 3.00 1.87 9.54
N ILE A 104 1.99 0.99 9.47
CA ILE A 104 0.91 0.97 10.47
C ILE A 104 1.48 0.69 11.87
N VAL A 105 2.36 -0.32 11.98
CA VAL A 105 3.02 -0.66 13.25
C VAL A 105 3.94 0.47 13.70
N LEU A 106 4.68 1.08 12.77
CA LEU A 106 5.57 2.21 13.04
C LEU A 106 4.82 3.45 13.51
N LEU A 107 3.65 3.73 12.91
CA LEU A 107 2.78 4.82 13.31
C LEU A 107 2.29 4.64 14.75
N GLU A 108 1.82 3.44 15.10
CA GLU A 108 1.39 3.11 16.45
C GLU A 108 2.54 3.24 17.47
N TYR A 109 3.74 2.83 17.09
CA TYR A 109 4.92 2.93 17.93
C TYR A 109 5.40 4.38 18.13
N THR A 110 5.45 5.17 17.06
CA THR A 110 5.97 6.55 17.08
C THR A 110 4.98 7.55 17.65
N SER A 111 3.67 7.32 17.51
CA SER A 111 2.63 8.19 18.05
C SER A 111 2.63 8.31 19.57
N LYS A 112 3.23 7.32 20.25
CA LYS A 112 3.41 7.29 21.71
C LYS A 112 4.69 8.00 22.17
N ARG A 113 5.51 8.52 21.26
CA ARG A 113 6.87 8.99 21.53
C ARG A 113 7.13 10.42 21.03
N GLY A 114 6.35 11.36 21.56
CA GLY A 114 6.60 12.79 21.39
C GLY A 114 6.60 13.23 19.92
N ASP A 115 7.70 13.83 19.47
CA ASP A 115 7.85 14.42 18.14
C ASP A 115 8.47 13.47 17.09
N LEU A 116 8.61 12.18 17.42
CA LEU A 116 9.16 11.20 16.49
C LEU A 116 8.25 10.90 15.31
N GLU A 117 6.93 10.90 15.52
CA GLU A 117 5.97 10.52 14.47
C GLU A 117 6.10 11.37 13.20
N PRO A 118 6.04 12.72 13.25
CA PRO A 118 6.17 13.52 12.03
C PRO A 118 7.52 13.35 11.32
N ARG A 119 8.61 13.11 12.08
CA ARG A 119 9.95 12.95 11.50
C ARG A 119 10.12 11.61 10.79
N VAL A 120 9.63 10.54 11.41
CA VAL A 120 9.77 9.18 10.89
C VAL A 120 8.74 8.93 9.78
N MET A 121 7.47 9.24 10.03
CA MET A 121 6.39 8.92 9.10
C MET A 121 6.41 9.78 7.84
N MET A 122 6.95 11.01 7.89
CA MET A 122 7.16 11.81 6.68
C MET A 122 8.04 11.07 5.68
N VAL A 123 9.19 10.55 6.11
CA VAL A 123 10.12 9.86 5.21
C VAL A 123 9.60 8.47 4.84
N PHE A 124 9.01 7.76 5.79
CA PHE A 124 8.57 6.38 5.60
C PHE A 124 7.35 6.23 4.67
N THR A 125 6.54 7.28 4.50
CA THR A 125 5.32 7.21 3.68
C THR A 125 5.60 7.28 2.17
N LEU A 126 6.80 7.72 1.76
CA LEU A 126 7.25 7.74 0.37
C LEU A 126 7.95 6.42 0.00
#